data_AF-S4RS82-F1
#
_entry.id   AF-S4RS82-F1
#
_cell.length_a   1.000
_cell.length_b   1.000
_cell.length_c   1.000
_cell.angle_alpha   90.00
_cell.angle_beta   90.00
_cell.angle_gamma   90.00
#
_symmetry.space_group_name_H-M   'P 1'
#
loop_
_entity.id
_entity.type
_entity.pdbx_description
1 polymer ?
#
loop_
_entity_poly.entity_id
_entity_poly.type
_entity_poly.pdbx_seq_one_letter_code
_entity_poly.pdbx_strand_id
1 'polypeptide(L)'
;FPGSHGVILYPQMGDRIDLICPVGLGPGPAEFHRLYLVSRDSSVRCEAPPGARNSRLVLACDRPARALKYTLKVQRVSPNYRGLEFAPKREYHIILATSDGTWEGLSGRVGGACVTHGMRLVLRVG
;
A
#
# COMPACT_ATOMS: atom_id res chain seq x y z
N PHE A 1 -3.20 -1.38 12.46
CA PHE A 1 -4.46 -1.07 11.75
C PHE A 1 -5.62 -1.26 12.71
N PRO A 2 -6.57 -0.32 12.83
CA PRO A 2 -7.69 -0.46 13.74
C PRO A 2 -8.74 -1.43 13.14
N GLY A 3 -8.57 -2.72 13.39
CA GLY A 3 -9.55 -3.76 13.09
C GLY A 3 -9.66 -4.20 11.61
N SER A 4 -10.65 -5.06 11.35
CA SER A 4 -10.93 -5.76 10.08
C SER A 4 -11.30 -4.84 8.90
N HIS A 5 -11.48 -3.53 9.14
CA HIS A 5 -11.95 -2.57 8.14
C HIS A 5 -10.83 -1.76 7.48
N GLY A 6 -9.60 -1.79 8.02
CA GLY A 6 -8.47 -1.01 7.50
C GLY A 6 -8.51 0.46 7.88
N VAL A 7 -7.77 1.30 7.16
CA VAL A 7 -7.66 2.74 7.41
C VAL A 7 -8.28 3.51 6.25
N ILE A 8 -9.09 4.53 6.55
CA ILE A 8 -9.66 5.45 5.55
C ILE A 8 -9.10 6.85 5.82
N LEU A 9 -8.56 7.50 4.79
CA LEU A 9 -8.07 8.87 4.82
C LEU A 9 -8.86 9.72 3.82
N TYR A 10 -9.00 11.01 4.13
CA TYR A 10 -9.72 11.99 3.31
C TYR A 10 -8.78 13.13 2.85
N PRO A 11 -7.74 12.84 2.06
CA PRO A 11 -6.79 13.86 1.66
C PRO A 11 -7.38 14.85 0.65
N GLN A 12 -6.87 16.07 0.68
CA GLN A 12 -7.18 17.13 -0.27
C GLN A 12 -6.10 17.23 -1.36
N MET A 13 -6.40 17.94 -2.44
CA MET A 13 -5.42 18.24 -3.48
C MET A 13 -4.26 19.07 -2.92
N GLY A 14 -3.03 18.58 -3.14
CA GLY A 14 -1.80 19.17 -2.61
C GLY A 14 -1.25 18.46 -1.37
N ASP A 15 -2.06 17.65 -0.68
CA ASP A 15 -1.64 16.93 0.51
C ASP A 15 -0.52 15.92 0.21
N ARG A 16 0.28 15.67 1.23
CA ARG A 16 1.37 14.69 1.22
C ARG A 16 1.08 13.62 2.26
N ILE A 17 1.15 12.35 1.86
CA ILE A 17 0.98 11.19 2.73
C ILE A 17 2.26 10.37 2.67
N ASP A 18 2.87 10.12 3.83
CA ASP A 18 4.08 9.33 3.93
C ASP A 18 3.77 7.89 4.32
N LEU A 19 4.14 6.94 3.45
CA LEU A 19 4.14 5.52 3.74
C LEU A 19 5.54 5.13 4.20
N ILE A 20 5.66 4.60 5.41
CA ILE A 20 6.95 4.33 6.05
C ILE A 20 7.04 2.85 6.40
N CYS A 21 8.09 2.17 5.91
CA CYS A 21 8.55 0.90 6.45
C CYS A 21 9.65 1.23 7.49
N PRO A 22 9.40 1.04 8.79
CA PRO A 22 10.40 1.32 9.82
C PRO A 22 11.59 0.35 9.70
N VAL A 23 12.75 0.75 10.26
CA VAL A 23 13.86 -0.20 10.43
C VAL A 23 13.41 -1.26 11.42
N GLY A 24 13.73 -2.53 11.16
CA GLY A 24 13.53 -3.63 12.10
C GLY A 24 14.49 -3.56 13.29
N LEU A 25 14.37 -2.50 14.11
CA LEU A 25 15.20 -2.26 15.31
C LEU A 25 14.52 -2.75 16.61
N GLY A 26 13.30 -3.28 16.53
CA GLY A 26 12.59 -3.84 17.67
C GLY A 26 12.97 -5.30 17.95
N PRO A 27 12.61 -5.85 19.12
CA PRO A 27 12.81 -7.26 19.46
C PRO A 27 11.96 -8.26 18.65
N GLY A 28 11.32 -7.81 17.57
CA GLY A 28 10.46 -8.60 16.69
C GLY A 28 11.15 -8.97 15.37
N PRO A 29 10.64 -9.99 14.66
CA PRO A 29 11.15 -10.36 13.35
C PRO A 29 10.97 -9.21 12.35
N ALA A 30 11.90 -9.10 11.40
CA ALA A 30 11.77 -8.20 10.27
C ALA A 30 10.53 -8.55 9.43
N GLU A 31 9.65 -7.58 9.21
CA GLU A 31 8.45 -7.75 8.39
C GLU A 31 8.67 -7.24 6.96
N PHE A 32 8.26 -8.06 6.00
CA PHE A 32 8.39 -7.80 4.57
C PHE A 32 7.02 -7.62 3.94
N HIS A 33 6.80 -6.46 3.33
CA HIS A 33 5.51 -6.08 2.78
C HIS A 33 5.62 -5.45 1.39
N ARG A 34 4.61 -5.67 0.55
CA ARG A 34 4.43 -4.95 -0.72
C ARG A 34 3.06 -4.31 -0.75
N LEU A 35 3.06 -3.02 -1.03
CA LEU A 35 1.87 -2.19 -1.10
C LEU A 35 1.49 -2.01 -2.56
N TYR A 36 0.25 -2.36 -2.91
CA TYR A 36 -0.27 -2.22 -4.26
C TYR A 36 -1.48 -1.30 -4.28
N LEU A 37 -1.49 -0.38 -5.25
CA LEU A 37 -2.68 0.36 -5.60
C LEU A 37 -3.56 -0.54 -6.48
N VAL A 38 -4.78 -0.77 -6.02
CA VAL A 38 -5.74 -1.71 -6.60
C VAL A 38 -7.11 -1.05 -6.80
N SER A 39 -7.98 -1.72 -7.56
CA SER A 39 -9.39 -1.34 -7.66
C SER A 39 -10.14 -1.65 -6.35
N ARG A 40 -11.32 -1.06 -6.19
CA ARG A 40 -12.21 -1.35 -5.05
C ARG A 40 -12.49 -2.84 -4.90
N ASP A 41 -12.82 -3.51 -6.00
CA ASP A 41 -13.16 -4.93 -6.00
C ASP A 41 -11.97 -5.80 -5.59
N SER A 42 -10.78 -5.50 -6.11
CA SER A 42 -9.52 -6.13 -5.71
C SER A 42 -9.17 -5.87 -4.24
N SER A 43 -9.49 -4.67 -3.72
CA SER A 43 -9.30 -4.35 -2.31
C SER A 43 -10.23 -5.14 -1.39
N VAL A 44 -11.46 -5.42 -1.82
CA VAL A 44 -12.41 -6.25 -1.06
C VAL A 44 -11.99 -7.72 -1.08
N ARG A 45 -11.52 -8.22 -2.23
CA ARG A 45 -10.99 -9.59 -2.36
C ARG A 45 -9.59 -9.78 -1.79
N CYS A 46 -8.92 -8.70 -1.37
CA CYS A 46 -7.51 -8.71 -0.98
C CYS A 46 -6.60 -9.34 -2.06
N GLU A 47 -6.83 -8.99 -3.33
CA GLU A 47 -6.12 -9.57 -4.47
C GLU A 47 -5.51 -8.47 -5.34
N ALA A 48 -4.18 -8.43 -5.41
CA ALA A 48 -3.46 -7.55 -6.33
C ALA A 48 -3.49 -8.15 -7.75
N PRO A 49 -3.90 -7.38 -8.78
CA PRO A 49 -4.10 -7.92 -10.12
C PRO A 49 -2.80 -8.56 -10.67
N PRO A 50 -2.90 -9.71 -11.36
CA PRO A 50 -1.75 -10.39 -11.93
C PRO A 50 -1.11 -9.54 -13.05
N GLY A 51 0.22 -9.48 -13.06
CA GLY A 51 1.00 -8.78 -14.09
C GLY A 51 1.57 -7.42 -13.65
N ALA A 52 2.88 -7.27 -13.78
CA ALA A 52 3.62 -6.05 -13.42
C ALA A 52 3.17 -4.77 -14.15
N ARG A 53 2.41 -4.89 -15.25
CA ARG A 53 1.84 -3.75 -16.00
C ARG A 53 0.52 -3.25 -15.41
N ASN A 54 -0.24 -4.10 -14.72
CA ASN A 54 -1.59 -3.78 -14.24
C ASN A 54 -1.66 -3.54 -12.73
N SER A 55 -0.73 -4.11 -11.94
CA SER A 55 -0.59 -3.80 -10.52
C SER A 55 0.42 -2.67 -10.30
N ARG A 56 -0.07 -1.50 -9.86
CA ARG A 56 0.78 -0.37 -9.47
C ARG A 56 1.38 -0.63 -8.09
N LEU A 57 2.60 -1.15 -8.06
CA LEU A 57 3.39 -1.25 -6.82
C LEU A 57 3.71 0.16 -6.31
N VAL A 58 3.28 0.47 -5.09
CA VAL A 58 3.48 1.77 -4.44
C VAL A 58 4.79 1.77 -3.66
N LEU A 59 4.99 0.73 -2.85
CA LEU A 59 6.16 0.59 -1.98
C LEU A 59 6.44 -0.89 -1.74
N ALA A 60 7.70 -1.28 -1.75
CA ALA A 60 8.16 -2.59 -1.32
C ALA A 60 9.07 -2.42 -0.10
N CYS A 61 8.67 -2.97 1.03
CA CYS A 61 9.46 -3.09 2.24
C CYS A 61 10.31 -4.37 2.15
N ASP A 62 11.33 -4.35 1.29
CA ASP A 62 12.22 -5.50 1.02
C ASP A 62 13.56 -5.43 1.78
N ARG A 63 13.85 -4.29 2.41
CA ARG A 63 15.12 -4.01 3.10
C ARG A 63 14.88 -3.66 4.58
N PRO A 64 14.93 -4.63 5.50
CA PRO A 64 14.65 -4.38 6.91
C PRO A 64 15.75 -3.57 7.63
N ALA A 65 16.96 -3.53 7.06
CA ALA A 65 18.10 -2.79 7.61
C ALA A 65 18.04 -1.27 7.37
N ARG A 66 17.09 -0.76 6.57
CA ARG A 66 16.96 0.67 6.26
C ARG A 66 15.50 1.09 6.31
N ALA A 67 15.23 2.26 6.88
CA ALA A 67 13.90 2.84 6.84
C ALA A 67 13.60 3.21 5.38
N LEU A 68 12.48 2.72 4.87
CA LEU A 68 11.98 3.07 3.55
C LEU A 68 10.81 4.01 3.71
N LYS A 69 10.79 5.09 2.93
CA LYS A 69 9.74 6.10 2.95
C LYS A 69 9.31 6.40 1.53
N TYR A 70 8.01 6.37 1.29
CA TYR A 70 7.41 6.84 0.05
C TYR A 70 6.40 7.94 0.36
N THR A 71 6.65 9.12 -0.20
CA THR A 71 5.75 10.27 -0.07
C THR A 71 4.81 10.31 -1.27
N LEU A 72 3.56 9.98 -1.01
CA LEU A 72 2.47 10.18 -1.95
C LEU A 72 2.07 11.65 -1.94
N LYS A 73 2.04 12.29 -3.11
CA LYS A 73 1.44 13.61 -3.25
C LYS A 73 0.10 13.49 -3.95
N VAL A 74 -0.95 14.02 -3.35
CA VAL A 74 -2.29 14.01 -3.93
C VAL A 74 -2.38 15.12 -4.96
N GLN A 75 -2.16 14.76 -6.22
CA GLN A 75 -2.10 15.69 -7.35
C GLN A 75 -2.63 15.03 -8.62
N ARG A 76 -3.20 15.84 -9.53
CA ARG A 76 -3.78 15.35 -10.79
C ARG A 76 -2.74 14.82 -11.78
N VAL A 77 -1.55 15.40 -11.78
CA VAL A 77 -0.47 15.04 -12.72
C VAL A 77 0.80 14.88 -11.90
N SER A 78 1.45 13.73 -12.07
CA SER A 78 2.74 13.47 -11.45
C SER A 78 3.86 13.70 -12.46
N PRO A 79 4.87 14.54 -12.15
CA PRO A 79 6.04 14.67 -13.02
C PRO A 79 6.91 13.40 -13.05
N ASN A 80 6.71 12.47 -12.10
CA ASN A 80 7.35 11.16 -12.11
C ASN A 80 6.53 10.20 -12.98
N TYR A 81 7.18 9.56 -13.95
CA TYR A 81 6.59 8.55 -14.85
C TYR A 81 6.02 7.31 -14.14
N ARG A 82 6.44 7.02 -12.90
CA ARG A 82 5.84 6.00 -12.02
C ARG A 82 5.01 6.57 -10.88
N GLY A 83 4.89 7.89 -10.81
CA GLY A 83 4.13 8.53 -9.75
C GLY A 83 2.64 8.31 -9.91
N LEU A 84 1.94 8.46 -8.79
CA LEU A 84 0.51 8.24 -8.71
C LEU A 84 -0.24 9.54 -8.97
N GLU A 85 -1.37 9.40 -9.65
CA GLU A 85 -2.21 10.52 -10.09
C GLU A 85 -3.59 10.35 -9.47
N PHE A 86 -4.05 11.42 -8.82
CA PHE A 86 -5.27 11.46 -8.06
C PHE A 86 -6.22 12.49 -8.68
N ALA A 87 -7.40 12.03 -9.05
CA ALA A 87 -8.49 12.90 -9.45
C ALA A 87 -9.34 13.26 -8.23
N PRO A 88 -9.91 14.48 -8.18
CA PRO A 88 -10.79 14.87 -7.09
C PRO A 88 -12.07 14.02 -7.14
N LYS A 89 -12.71 13.84 -5.98
CA LYS A 89 -13.94 13.05 -5.83
C LYS A 89 -13.81 11.59 -6.28
N ARG A 90 -12.59 11.05 -6.24
CA ARG A 90 -12.32 9.63 -6.50
C ARG A 90 -11.77 8.93 -5.27
N GLU A 91 -12.12 7.65 -5.16
CA GLU A 91 -11.62 6.75 -4.12
C GLU A 91 -10.51 5.86 -4.70
N TYR A 92 -9.44 5.70 -3.94
CA TYR A 92 -8.26 4.91 -4.30
C TYR A 92 -7.94 3.93 -3.18
N HIS A 93 -7.61 2.68 -3.54
CA HIS A 93 -7.42 1.61 -2.57
C HIS A 93 -6.00 1.07 -2.64
N ILE A 94 -5.30 1.05 -1.51
CA ILE A 94 -3.97 0.46 -1.36
C ILE A 94 -4.07 -0.72 -0.40
N ILE A 95 -3.56 -1.88 -0.80
CA ILE A 95 -3.55 -3.08 0.04
C ILE A 95 -2.13 -3.56 0.30
N LEU A 96 -1.90 -4.18 1.46
CA LEU A 96 -0.69 -4.95 1.73
C LEU A 96 -0.94 -6.41 1.34
N ALA A 97 -0.37 -6.86 0.22
CA ALA A 97 -0.74 -8.14 -0.41
C ALA A 97 0.11 -9.35 0.00
N THR A 98 1.06 -9.20 0.94
CA THR A 98 1.97 -10.28 1.36
C THR A 98 1.31 -11.24 2.33
N SER A 99 1.48 -12.55 2.09
CA SER A 99 0.77 -13.64 2.79
C SER A 99 0.96 -13.65 4.32
N ASP A 100 2.16 -13.31 4.79
CA ASP A 100 2.61 -13.62 6.15
C ASP A 100 3.65 -12.63 6.71
N GLY A 101 4.11 -11.67 5.89
CA GLY A 101 5.16 -10.73 6.28
C GLY A 101 6.57 -11.32 6.21
N THR A 102 6.75 -12.52 5.64
CA THR A 102 8.07 -13.14 5.47
C THR A 102 8.67 -12.82 4.10
N TRP A 103 9.98 -13.04 3.95
CA TRP A 103 10.67 -12.87 2.65
C TRP A 103 10.13 -13.83 1.57
N GLU A 104 9.81 -15.07 1.95
CA GLU A 104 9.28 -16.10 1.05
C GLU A 104 7.87 -15.72 0.55
N GLY A 105 7.03 -15.20 1.45
CA GLY A 105 5.69 -14.70 1.14
C GLY A 105 5.63 -13.30 0.51
N LEU A 106 6.78 -12.64 0.29
CA LEU A 106 6.86 -11.27 -0.24
C LEU A 106 6.32 -11.15 -1.68
N SER A 107 6.37 -12.25 -2.44
CA SER A 107 5.81 -12.33 -3.80
C SER A 107 4.35 -12.73 -3.84
N GLY A 108 3.74 -12.97 -2.68
CA GLY A 108 2.31 -13.14 -2.52
C GLY A 108 1.55 -11.92 -3.06
N ARG A 109 0.49 -12.19 -3.82
CA ARG A 109 -0.40 -11.17 -4.40
C ARG A 109 -1.86 -11.35 -3.96
N VAL A 110 -2.15 -12.41 -3.21
CA VAL A 110 -3.50 -12.81 -2.82
C VAL A 110 -3.53 -13.01 -1.32
N GLY A 111 -4.50 -12.38 -0.67
CA GLY A 111 -4.77 -12.51 0.75
C GLY A 111 -3.72 -11.84 1.63
N GLY A 112 -3.20 -12.63 2.57
CA GLY A 112 -2.13 -12.23 3.47
C GLY A 112 -2.51 -11.21 4.53
N ALA A 113 -1.61 -10.27 4.81
CA ALA A 113 -1.81 -9.18 5.78
C ALA A 113 -3.10 -8.37 5.52
N CYS A 114 -3.53 -8.27 4.26
CA CYS A 114 -4.82 -7.68 3.91
C CYS A 114 -6.00 -8.42 4.55
N VAL A 115 -5.97 -9.76 4.57
CA VAL A 115 -7.05 -10.61 5.15
C VAL A 115 -6.83 -10.83 6.64
N THR A 116 -5.61 -11.20 7.05
CA THR A 116 -5.30 -11.60 8.43
C THR A 116 -5.32 -10.42 9.40
N HIS A 117 -4.85 -9.25 8.96
CA HIS A 117 -4.68 -8.06 9.79
C HIS A 117 -5.50 -6.86 9.30
N GLY A 118 -6.34 -7.04 8.27
CA GLY A 118 -7.14 -5.96 7.71
C GLY A 118 -6.31 -4.81 7.12
N MET A 119 -5.07 -5.09 6.69
CA MET A 119 -4.13 -4.05 6.23
C MET A 119 -4.49 -3.53 4.83
N ARG A 120 -5.47 -2.64 4.80
CA ARG A 120 -5.90 -1.87 3.63
C ARG A 120 -6.02 -0.40 3.96
N LEU A 121 -5.73 0.45 2.99
CA LEU A 121 -5.80 1.90 3.06
C LEU A 121 -6.71 2.40 1.94
N VAL A 122 -7.70 3.20 2.30
CA VAL A 122 -8.64 3.83 1.37
C VAL A 122 -8.40 5.33 1.40
N LEU A 123 -8.14 5.92 0.24
CA LEU A 123 -7.96 7.37 0.07
C LEU A 123 -9.18 7.91 -0.65
N ARG A 124 -9.99 8.72 0.04
CA ARG A 124 -11.13 9.44 -0.52
C ARG A 124 -10.73 10.88 -0.79
N VAL A 125 -10.42 11.19 -2.03
CA VAL A 125 -9.87 12.48 -2.39
C VAL A 125 -10.99 13.52 -2.50
N GLY A 126 -10.89 14.58 -1.71
CA GLY A 126 -11.82 15.73 -1.70
C GLY A 126 -11.75 16.59 -2.95
#